data_AF-A0AAX3PMF5-F1
#
_entry.id   AF-A0AAX3PMF5-F1
#
_cell.length_a   1.000
_cell.length_b   1.000
_cell.length_c   1.000
_cell.angle_alpha   90.00
_cell.angle_beta   90.00
_cell.angle_gamma   90.00
#
_symmetry.space_group_name_H-M   'P 1'
#
loop_
_entity.id
_entity.type
_entity.pdbx_description
1 polymer ?
#
loop_
_entity_poly.entity_id
_entity_poly.type
_entity_poly.pdbx_seq_one_letter_code
_entity_poly.pdbx_strand_id
1 'polypeptide(L)' 'MNISILQEQQNFKQLQQLCPLQCSIAFCLNQLRGAQIQFLNLGNFIICPEYNCLIIFKYKILIRIDRFTNKQQS' A
#
# COMPACT_ATOMS: atom_id res chain seq x y z
N MET A 1 25.09 5.27 4.34
CA MET A 1 23.62 5.33 4.18
C MET A 1 23.21 4.18 3.26
N ASN A 2 22.34 3.28 3.73
CA ASN A 2 22.07 1.99 3.06
C ASN A 2 21.04 2.16 1.93
N ILE A 3 21.42 1.79 0.70
CA ILE A 3 20.66 2.08 -0.54
C ILE A 3 19.26 1.44 -0.52
N SER A 4 19.12 0.27 0.11
CA SER A 4 17.86 -0.48 0.23
C SER A 4 16.78 0.28 1.00
N ILE A 5 17.17 1.07 2.00
CA ILE A 5 16.24 1.86 2.83
C ILE A 5 15.64 3.01 2.01
N LEU A 6 16.44 3.62 1.12
CA LEU A 6 16.00 4.70 0.23
C LEU A 6 15.00 4.19 -0.82
N GLN A 7 15.23 3.00 -1.38
CA GLN A 7 14.32 2.38 -2.34
C GLN A 7 12.96 2.05 -1.72
N GLU A 8 12.92 1.49 -0.51
CA GLU A 8 11.67 1.25 0.24
C GLU A 8 10.90 2.55 0.56
N GLN A 9 11.62 3.65 0.81
CA GLN A 9 10.99 4.97 1.01
C GLN A 9 10.36 5.54 -0.26
N GLN A 10 11.04 5.37 -1.40
CA GLN A 10 10.53 5.84 -2.70
C GLN A 10 9.33 5.02 -3.17
N ASN A 11 9.37 3.69 -3.03
CA ASN A 11 8.28 2.80 -3.45
C ASN A 11 6.97 3.11 -2.73
N PHE A 12 7.03 3.40 -1.43
CA PHE A 12 5.84 3.76 -0.66
C PHE A 12 5.26 5.13 -1.04
N LYS A 13 6.11 6.11 -1.34
CA LYS A 13 5.64 7.42 -1.83
C LYS A 13 4.93 7.27 -3.18
N GLN A 14 5.47 6.44 -4.07
CA GLN A 14 4.81 6.11 -5.34
C GLN A 14 3.45 5.45 -5.11
N LEU A 15 3.36 4.50 -4.17
CA LEU A 15 2.09 3.86 -3.83
C LEU A 15 1.04 4.85 -3.30
N GLN A 16 1.47 5.81 -2.46
CA GLN A 16 0.58 6.87 -1.96
C GLN A 16 0.09 7.81 -3.08
N GLN A 17 0.93 8.08 -4.09
CA GLN A 17 0.51 8.84 -5.27
C GLN A 17 -0.48 8.06 -6.14
N LEU A 18 -0.31 6.75 -6.22
CA LEU A 18 -1.13 5.85 -7.02
C LEU A 18 -2.50 5.58 -6.39
N CYS A 19 -2.57 5.41 -5.07
CA CYS A 19 -3.80 5.34 -4.30
C CYS A 19 -3.91 6.54 -3.33
N PRO A 20 -4.40 7.71 -3.80
CA PRO A 20 -4.55 8.88 -2.95
C PRO A 20 -5.61 8.63 -1.88
N LEU A 21 -5.46 9.29 -0.72
CA LEU A 21 -6.46 9.22 0.35
C LEU A 21 -7.85 9.59 -0.17
N GLN A 22 -8.86 8.97 0.42
CA GLN A 22 -10.27 9.12 0.05
C GLN A 22 -10.68 8.52 -1.30
N CYS A 23 -9.76 7.86 -2.03
CA CYS A 23 -10.16 7.11 -3.22
C CYS A 23 -10.98 5.87 -2.85
N SER A 24 -11.79 5.40 -3.79
CA SER A 24 -12.57 4.18 -3.61
C SER A 24 -11.70 2.93 -3.72
N ILE A 25 -12.15 1.82 -3.13
CA ILE A 25 -11.46 0.53 -3.29
C ILE A 25 -11.36 0.12 -4.77
N ALA A 26 -12.39 0.39 -5.58
CA ALA A 26 -12.39 0.07 -7.00
C ALA A 26 -11.32 0.89 -7.74
N PHE A 27 -11.18 2.17 -7.43
CA PHE A 27 -10.13 3.02 -7.98
C PHE A 27 -8.75 2.46 -7.62
N CYS A 28 -8.49 2.18 -6.35
CA CYS A 28 -7.18 1.69 -5.93
C CYS A 28 -6.86 0.32 -6.58
N LEU A 29 -7.82 -0.61 -6.65
CA LEU A 29 -7.63 -1.89 -7.34
C LEU A 29 -7.28 -1.71 -8.83
N ASN A 30 -7.93 -0.77 -9.52
CA ASN A 30 -7.64 -0.50 -10.93
C ASN A 30 -6.24 0.10 -11.11
N GLN A 31 -5.83 1.00 -10.22
CA GLN A 31 -4.51 1.59 -10.26
C GLN A 31 -3.42 0.55 -10.00
N LEU A 32 -3.59 -0.30 -8.98
CA LEU A 32 -2.64 -1.38 -8.68
C LEU A 32 -2.49 -2.34 -9.86
N ARG A 33 -3.60 -2.73 -10.52
CA ARG A 33 -3.56 -3.55 -11.74
C ARG A 33 -2.86 -2.83 -12.89
N GLY A 34 -3.15 -1.54 -13.09
CA GLY A 34 -2.54 -0.73 -14.15
C GLY A 34 -1.02 -0.60 -13.98
N ALA A 35 -0.54 -0.50 -12.74
CA ALA A 35 0.88 -0.50 -12.42
C ALA A 35 1.49 -1.90 -12.27
N GLN A 36 0.74 -2.96 -12.56
CA GLN A 36 1.17 -4.36 -12.45
C GLN A 36 1.70 -4.76 -11.06
N ILE A 37 1.21 -4.10 -10.01
CA ILE A 37 1.58 -4.38 -8.62
C ILE A 37 0.84 -5.62 -8.14
N GLN A 38 1.54 -6.60 -7.57
CA GLN A 38 0.88 -7.75 -6.95
C GLN A 38 0.24 -7.35 -5.61
N PHE A 39 -1.01 -7.81 -5.41
CA PHE A 39 -1.74 -7.53 -4.19
C PHE A 39 -2.71 -8.65 -3.82
N LEU A 40 -3.05 -8.72 -2.54
CA LEU A 40 -4.14 -9.55 -2.01
C LEU A 40 -5.28 -8.66 -1.53
N ASN A 41 -6.47 -8.83 -2.10
CA ASN A 41 -7.67 -8.09 -1.71
C ASN A 41 -8.48 -8.89 -0.68
N LEU A 42 -8.66 -8.31 0.51
CA LEU A 42 -9.42 -8.86 1.64
C LEU A 42 -10.68 -8.01 1.95
N GLY A 43 -11.17 -7.26 0.95
CA GLY A 43 -12.45 -6.55 0.99
C GLY A 43 -12.39 -5.14 1.60
N ASN A 44 -11.85 -4.98 2.79
CA ASN A 44 -11.57 -3.66 3.40
C ASN A 44 -10.07 -3.43 3.63
N PHE A 45 -9.27 -4.43 3.33
CA PHE A 45 -7.82 -4.39 3.41
C PHE A 45 -7.25 -4.87 2.08
N ILE A 46 -6.20 -4.21 1.61
CA ILE A 46 -5.40 -4.69 0.48
C ILE A 46 -3.96 -4.80 0.96
N ILE A 47 -3.36 -5.96 0.79
CA ILE A 47 -1.96 -6.21 1.13
C ILE A 47 -1.14 -6.09 -0.15
N CYS A 48 -0.05 -5.31 -0.12
CA CYS A 48 0.92 -5.21 -1.21
C CYS A 48 2.28 -5.72 -0.70
N PRO A 49 2.61 -7.01 -0.94
CA PRO A 49 3.81 -7.65 -0.39
C PRO A 49 5.11 -6.98 -0.84
N GLU A 50 5.21 -6.63 -2.12
CA GLU A 50 6.39 -5.96 -2.71
C GLU A 50 6.71 -4.60 -2.08
N TYR A 51 5.67 -3.95 -1.55
CA TYR A 51 5.75 -2.63 -0.90
C TYR A 51 5.75 -2.73 0.63
N ASN A 52 5.72 -3.97 1.15
CA ASN A 52 5.64 -4.26 2.58
C ASN A 52 4.57 -3.42 3.30
N CYS A 53 3.38 -3.32 2.71
CA CYS A 53 2.33 -2.43 3.20
C CYS A 53 0.91 -3.00 3.15
N LEU A 54 0.04 -2.34 3.91
CA LEU A 54 -1.37 -2.59 4.07
C LEU A 54 -2.16 -1.32 3.74
N ILE A 55 -3.07 -1.40 2.79
CA ILE A 55 -3.98 -0.34 2.39
C ILE A 55 -5.32 -0.59 3.09
N ILE A 56 -5.81 0.39 3.87
CA ILE A 56 -6.94 0.24 4.78
C ILE A 56 -8.12 1.09 4.30
N PHE A 57 -9.27 0.46 4.14
CA PHE A 57 -10.51 1.09 3.70
C PHE A 57 -11.57 1.09 4.80
N LYS A 58 -12.28 2.20 4.93
CA LYS A 58 -13.51 2.32 5.75
C LYS A 58 -14.65 2.79 4.84
N TYR A 59 -15.80 2.12 4.90
CA TYR A 59 -16.92 2.39 3.98
C TYR A 59 -16.51 2.43 2.50
N LYS A 60 -15.61 1.52 2.09
CA LYS A 60 -15.04 1.42 0.73
C LYS A 60 -14.19 2.61 0.29
N ILE A 61 -13.81 3.48 1.22
CA ILE A 61 -12.96 4.64 1.00
C ILE A 61 -11.60 4.44 1.69
N LEU A 62 -10.51 4.76 0.99
CA LEU A 62 -9.15 4.66 1.51
C LEU A 62 -8.95 5.69 2.63
N ILE A 63 -8.64 5.20 3.83
CA ILE A 63 -8.38 6.07 4.99
C ILE A 63 -6.90 6.11 5.36
N ARG A 64 -6.13 5.07 5.06
CA ARG A 64 -4.73 4.96 5.48
C ARG A 64 -3.97 3.89 4.69
N ILE A 65 -2.67 4.10 4.55
CA ILE A 65 -1.72 3.07 4.10
C ILE A 65 -0.67 2.92 5.21
N ASP A 66 -0.49 1.70 5.70
CA ASP A 66 0.47 1.36 6.74
C ASP A 66 1.56 0.45 6.21
N ARG A 67 2.78 0.57 6.74
CA ARG A 67 3.84 -0.39 6.49
C ARG A 67 3.82 -1.47 7.54
N PHE A 68 4.12 -2.71 7.16
CA PHE A 68 4.42 -3.73 8.15
C PHE A 68 5.77 -3.39 8.78
N THR A 69 5.77 -3.04 10.06
CA THR A 69 7.01 -2.88 10.80
C THR A 69 7.43 -4.25 11.32
N ASN A 70 8.63 -4.70 10.98
CA ASN A 70 9.29 -5.81 11.66
C ASN A 70 9.75 -5.35 13.06
N LYS A 71 8.82 -5.00 13.94
CA LYS A 71 9.11 -4.97 15.37
C LYS A 71 8.81 -6.36 15.90
N GLN A 72 9.79 -7.25 15.78
CA GLN A 72 9.87 -8.34 16.74
C GLN A 72 10.10 -7.68 18.10
N GLN A 73 9.04 -7.58 18.90
CA GLN A 73 9.16 -7.28 20.32
C GLN A 73 9.72 -8.54 20.98
N SER A 74 11.04 -8.56 21.11
CA SER A 74 11.78 -9.35 22.11
C SER A 74 11.51 -8.81 23.51
#